data_AF-A0AA40EVI7-F1
#
_entry.id   AF-A0AA40EVI7-F1
#
_cell.length_a   1.000
_cell.length_b   1.000
_cell.length_c   1.000
_cell.angle_alpha   90.00
_cell.angle_beta   90.00
_cell.angle_gamma   90.00
#
_symmetry.space_group_name_H-M   'P 1'
#
loop_
_entity.id
_entity.type
_entity.pdbx_description
1 polymer ?
#
loop_
_entity_poly.entity_id
_entity_poly.type
_entity_poly.pdbx_seq_one_letter_code
_entity_poly.pdbx_strand_id
1 'polypeptide(L)'
;SVRDFETFVSFILSISLFGATTFAIIAGQMTDPVDIWKPTPPPFDLSTVRAFLGIAWLCFVLSLAVAGYSTSILFLRRHEAEGIYDRNWGRAWDRFGLAASVVLHLLVVVAFMFLSLCLVAY
;
A
#
# COMPACT_ATOMS: atom_id res chain seq x y z
N SER A 1 -0.50 13.38 20.10
CA SER A 1 -0.06 14.79 20.04
C SER A 1 -0.04 15.24 18.58
N VAL A 2 -0.22 16.53 18.27
CA VAL A 2 -0.11 17.07 16.88
C VAL A 2 1.22 16.66 16.23
N ARG A 3 2.29 16.63 17.03
CA ARG A 3 3.65 16.25 16.60
C ARG A 3 3.75 14.80 16.12
N ASP A 4 2.97 13.89 16.70
CA ASP A 4 2.95 12.47 16.31
C ASP A 4 2.24 12.30 14.96
N PHE A 5 1.17 13.06 14.73
CA PHE A 5 0.45 13.07 13.47
C PHE A 5 1.29 13.67 12.34
N GLU A 6 1.98 14.79 12.60
CA GLU A 6 2.92 15.40 11.66
C GLU A 6 4.06 14.44 11.28
N THR A 7 4.62 13.75 12.28
CA THR A 7 5.66 12.73 12.06
C THR A 7 5.12 11.58 11.21
N PHE A 8 3.91 11.09 11.51
CA PHE A 8 3.26 10.03 10.75
C PHE A 8 3.00 10.41 9.29
N VAL A 9 2.46 11.61 9.04
CA VAL A 9 2.24 12.12 7.67
C VAL A 9 3.56 12.27 6.93
N SER A 10 4.59 12.83 7.58
CA SER A 10 5.93 12.95 7.02
C SER A 10 6.54 11.59 6.65
N PHE A 11 6.34 10.58 7.50
CA PHE A 11 6.75 9.20 7.22
C PHE A 11 6.02 8.62 6.01
N ILE A 12 4.70 8.75 5.92
CA ILE A 12 3.92 8.26 4.78
C ILE A 12 4.39 8.92 3.47
N LEU A 13 4.56 10.24 3.48
CA LEU A 13 5.02 10.97 2.30
C LEU A 13 6.43 10.56 1.89
N SER A 14 7.34 10.41 2.86
CA SER A 14 8.72 9.97 2.59
C SER A 14 8.77 8.57 2.01
N ILE A 15 8.04 7.61 2.60
CA ILE A 15 7.96 6.23 2.11
C ILE A 15 7.34 6.20 0.70
N SER A 16 6.30 7.01 0.45
CA SER A 16 5.66 7.09 -0.86
C SER A 16 6.59 7.66 -1.93
N LEU A 17 7.30 8.74 -1.62
CA LEU A 17 8.24 9.38 -2.55
C LEU A 17 9.43 8.45 -2.85
N PHE A 18 10.02 7.86 -1.81
CA PHE A 18 11.12 6.93 -1.94
C PHE A 18 10.72 5.65 -2.68
N GLY A 19 9.53 5.12 -2.38
CA GLY A 19 8.99 3.98 -3.09
C GLY A 19 8.75 4.30 -4.57
N ALA A 20 8.18 5.46 -4.88
CA ALA A 20 7.93 5.86 -6.27
C ALA A 20 9.22 5.99 -7.10
N THR A 21 10.27 6.60 -6.53
CA THR A 21 11.57 6.72 -7.22
C THR A 21 12.23 5.36 -7.41
N THR A 22 12.18 4.50 -6.39
CA THR A 22 12.73 3.14 -6.48
C THR A 22 11.99 2.30 -7.52
N PHE A 23 10.66 2.36 -7.54
CA PHE A 23 9.84 1.68 -8.54
C PHE A 23 10.11 2.18 -9.97
N ALA A 24 10.29 3.50 -10.14
CA ALA A 24 10.63 4.07 -11.44
C ALA A 24 12.00 3.55 -11.94
N ILE A 25 12.99 3.42 -11.06
CA ILE A 25 14.29 2.85 -11.39
C ILE A 25 14.16 1.37 -11.75
N ILE A 26 13.46 0.58 -10.92
CA ILE A 26 13.27 -0.86 -11.17
C ILE A 26 12.57 -1.09 -12.51
N ALA A 27 11.47 -0.38 -12.77
CA ALA A 27 10.74 -0.50 -14.04
C ALA A 27 11.58 -0.06 -15.26
N GLY A 28 12.45 0.94 -15.07
CA GLY A 28 13.36 1.46 -16.10
C GLY A 28 14.57 0.57 -16.38
N GLN A 29 15.04 -0.19 -15.38
CA GLN A 29 16.21 -1.07 -15.48
C GLN A 29 15.84 -2.56 -15.64
N MET A 30 14.56 -2.90 -15.71
CA MET A 30 14.09 -4.27 -15.96
C MET A 30 14.62 -4.78 -17.30
N THR A 31 15.44 -5.84 -17.24
CA THR A 31 15.93 -6.58 -18.41
C THR A 31 14.78 -7.30 -19.11
N ASP A 32 14.86 -7.46 -20.43
CA ASP A 32 13.86 -8.21 -21.18
C ASP A 32 13.88 -9.70 -20.76
N PRO A 33 12.79 -10.27 -20.20
CA PRO A 33 12.73 -11.67 -19.81
C PRO A 33 12.97 -12.62 -21.00
N VAL A 34 12.79 -12.15 -22.24
CA VAL A 34 13.14 -12.89 -23.47
C VAL A 34 14.63 -13.20 -23.56
N ASP A 35 15.51 -12.36 -22.98
CA ASP A 35 16.96 -12.60 -23.00
C ASP A 35 17.41 -13.61 -21.94
N ILE A 36 16.65 -13.78 -20.87
CA ILE A 36 16.97 -14.67 -19.75
C ILE A 36 16.50 -16.10 -20.05
N TRP A 37 15.35 -16.26 -20.72
CA TRP A 37 14.70 -17.57 -20.89
C TRP A 37 15.17 -18.39 -22.10
N LYS A 38 16.14 -17.92 -22.90
CA LYS A 38 16.61 -18.65 -24.10
C LYS A 38 17.09 -20.06 -23.76
N PRO A 39 16.58 -21.12 -24.43
CA PRO A 39 15.73 -21.12 -25.64
C PRO A 39 14.21 -21.24 -25.40
N THR A 40 13.76 -21.37 -24.16
CA THR A 40 12.33 -21.46 -23.80
C THR A 40 11.64 -20.08 -23.89
N PRO A 41 10.37 -20.01 -24.30
CA PRO A 41 9.63 -18.75 -24.24
C PRO A 41 9.41 -18.34 -22.78
N PRO A 42 9.57 -17.05 -22.42
CA PRO A 42 9.29 -16.59 -21.07
C PRO A 42 7.79 -16.75 -20.75
N PRO A 43 7.43 -17.01 -19.48
CA PRO A 43 6.04 -17.19 -19.08
C PRO A 43 5.21 -15.90 -19.19
N PHE A 44 5.84 -14.73 -19.11
CA PHE A 44 5.19 -13.43 -19.25
C PHE A 44 6.04 -12.44 -20.07
N ASP A 45 5.37 -11.58 -20.82
CA ASP A 45 6.00 -10.48 -21.54
C ASP A 45 6.40 -9.33 -20.59
N LEU A 46 7.42 -8.57 -20.94
CA LEU A 46 7.93 -7.45 -20.12
C LEU A 46 6.85 -6.41 -19.83
N SER A 47 5.96 -6.17 -20.79
CA SER A 47 4.80 -5.28 -20.64
C SER A 47 3.86 -5.73 -19.50
N THR A 48 3.67 -7.03 -19.36
CA THR A 48 2.79 -7.64 -18.35
C THR A 48 3.43 -7.60 -16.96
N VAL A 49 4.73 -7.86 -16.87
CA VAL A 49 5.47 -7.76 -15.59
C VAL A 49 5.49 -6.33 -15.07
N ARG A 50 5.67 -5.33 -15.95
CA ARG A 50 5.54 -3.91 -15.58
C ARG A 50 4.13 -3.55 -15.11
N ALA A 51 3.09 -4.11 -15.73
CA ALA A 51 1.71 -3.89 -15.31
C ALA A 51 1.45 -4.47 -13.91
N PHE A 52 1.89 -5.70 -13.64
CA PHE A 52 1.77 -6.32 -12.31
C PHE A 52 2.54 -5.53 -11.24
N LEU A 53 3.75 -5.07 -11.56
CA LEU A 53 4.56 -4.23 -10.69
C LEU A 53 3.83 -2.89 -10.39
N GLY A 54 3.23 -2.27 -11.40
CA GLY A 54 2.42 -1.06 -11.25
C GLY A 54 1.17 -1.27 -10.39
N ILE A 55 0.47 -2.40 -10.58
CA ILE A 55 -0.70 -2.75 -9.76
C ILE A 55 -0.28 -2.97 -8.30
N ALA A 56 0.82 -3.69 -8.04
CA ALA A 56 1.35 -3.87 -6.70
C ALA A 56 1.69 -2.53 -6.02
N TRP A 57 2.28 -1.60 -6.77
CA TRP A 57 2.55 -0.24 -6.29
C TRP A 57 1.27 0.53 -5.96
N LEU A 58 0.25 0.47 -6.82
CA LEU A 58 -1.04 1.11 -6.56
C LEU A 58 -1.71 0.54 -5.30
N CYS A 59 -1.69 -0.78 -5.11
CA CYS A 59 -2.20 -1.42 -3.89
C CYS A 59 -1.44 -0.92 -2.65
N PHE A 60 -0.12 -0.76 -2.75
CA PHE A 60 0.69 -0.22 -1.66
C PHE A 60 0.33 1.24 -1.34
N VAL A 61 0.25 2.13 -2.34
CA VAL A 61 -0.15 3.53 -2.16
C VAL A 61 -1.56 3.64 -1.57
N LEU A 62 -2.49 2.81 -2.04
CA LEU A 62 -3.86 2.78 -1.52
C LEU A 62 -3.88 2.32 -0.05
N SER A 63 -3.03 1.38 0.35
CA SER A 63 -2.89 0.98 1.76
C SER A 63 -2.38 2.14 2.63
N LEU A 64 -1.40 2.91 2.14
CA LEU A 64 -0.92 4.11 2.83
C LEU A 64 -2.00 5.19 2.94
N ALA A 65 -2.82 5.38 1.90
CA ALA A 65 -3.93 6.32 1.92
C ALA A 65 -5.00 5.91 2.94
N VAL A 66 -5.38 4.63 2.99
CA VAL A 66 -6.35 4.10 3.96
C VAL A 66 -5.82 4.23 5.39
N ALA A 67 -4.55 3.88 5.63
CA ALA A 67 -3.90 4.04 6.93
C ALA A 67 -3.82 5.52 7.33
N GLY A 68 -3.44 6.39 6.40
CA GLY A 68 -3.39 7.85 6.56
C GLY A 68 -4.74 8.43 6.97
N TYR A 69 -5.78 8.08 6.22
CA TYR A 69 -7.15 8.55 6.44
C TYR A 69 -7.72 8.02 7.77
N SER A 70 -7.49 6.74 8.08
CA SER A 70 -7.91 6.14 9.36
C SER A 70 -7.29 6.86 10.56
N THR A 71 -5.98 7.12 10.52
CA THR A 71 -5.26 7.84 11.58
C THR A 71 -5.67 9.31 11.67
N SER A 72 -5.93 9.97 10.53
CA SER A 72 -6.39 11.37 10.51
C SER A 72 -7.79 11.52 11.12
N ILE A 73 -8.73 10.62 10.78
CA ILE A 73 -10.06 10.58 11.41
C ILE A 73 -9.95 10.31 12.91
N LEU A 74 -9.12 9.34 13.30
CA LEU A 74 -8.80 9.06 14.71
C LEU A 74 -8.34 10.33 15.44
N PHE A 75 -7.45 11.11 14.81
CA PHE A 75 -6.90 12.32 15.40
C PHE A 75 -7.93 13.44 15.52
N LEU A 76 -8.67 13.77 14.45
CA LEU A 76 -9.72 14.79 14.47
C LEU A 76 -10.82 14.47 15.50
N ARG A 77 -11.27 13.22 15.53
CA ARG A 77 -12.38 12.80 16.40
C ARG A 77 -11.95 12.60 17.85
N ARG A 78 -10.67 12.30 18.13
CA ARG A 78 -10.12 12.31 19.50
C ARG A 78 -10.20 13.70 20.12
N HIS A 79 -10.10 14.75 19.32
CA HIS A 79 -10.29 16.14 19.76
C HIS A 79 -11.76 16.47 20.09
N GLU A 80 -12.73 15.82 19.42
CA GLU A 80 -14.17 16.00 19.69
C GLU A 80 -14.67 15.13 20.87
N ALA A 81 -14.03 13.98 21.13
CA ALA A 81 -14.50 12.97 22.08
C ALA A 81 -14.19 13.26 23.56
N GLU A 82 -13.48 14.36 23.89
CA GLU A 82 -13.27 14.76 25.30
C GLU A 82 -14.57 15.17 26.01
N GLY A 83 -15.71 15.30 25.30
CA GLY A 83 -16.98 15.76 25.88
C GLY A 83 -18.05 14.68 26.19
N ILE A 84 -18.22 13.63 25.37
CA ILE A 84 -19.41 12.77 25.44
C ILE A 84 -19.06 11.33 25.02
N TYR A 85 -18.78 10.45 25.99
CA TYR A 85 -18.46 9.05 25.75
C TYR A 85 -19.74 8.19 25.75
N ASP A 86 -20.35 7.99 24.57
CA ASP A 86 -21.50 7.10 24.41
C ASP A 86 -21.06 5.66 24.05
N ARG A 87 -21.58 4.67 24.78
CA ARG A 87 -21.20 3.25 24.71
C ARG A 87 -21.51 2.62 23.35
N ASN A 88 -22.48 3.18 22.62
CA ASN A 88 -22.87 2.72 21.28
C ASN A 88 -21.87 3.16 20.19
N TRP A 89 -21.18 4.28 20.41
CA TRP A 89 -20.16 4.83 19.51
C TRP A 89 -18.92 3.94 19.43
N GLY A 90 -18.51 3.36 20.57
CA GLY A 90 -17.37 2.43 20.64
C GLY A 90 -17.52 1.20 19.74
N ARG A 91 -18.72 0.61 19.64
CA ARG A 91 -18.96 -0.59 18.80
C ARG A 91 -18.95 -0.29 17.29
N ALA A 92 -19.36 0.90 16.88
CA ALA A 92 -19.27 1.30 15.48
C ALA A 92 -17.81 1.55 15.08
N TRP A 93 -17.04 2.13 15.99
CA TRP A 93 -15.60 2.37 15.85
C TRP A 93 -14.80 1.08 15.74
N ASP A 94 -15.10 0.09 16.59
CA ASP A 94 -14.42 -1.21 16.55
C ASP A 94 -14.64 -1.90 15.20
N ARG A 95 -15.86 -1.80 14.65
CA ARG A 95 -16.18 -2.30 13.31
C ARG A 95 -15.42 -1.56 12.21
N PHE A 96 -15.27 -0.24 12.31
CA PHE A 96 -14.56 0.54 11.30
C PHE A 96 -13.05 0.27 11.34
N GLY A 97 -12.47 0.14 12.54
CA GLY A 97 -11.07 -0.26 12.73
C GLY A 97 -10.81 -1.67 12.20
N LEU A 98 -11.72 -2.62 12.49
CA LEU A 98 -11.66 -3.97 11.95
C LEU A 98 -11.73 -3.97 10.42
N ALA A 99 -12.68 -3.22 9.83
CA ALA A 99 -12.83 -3.12 8.38
C ALA A 99 -11.58 -2.53 7.72
N ALA A 100 -11.03 -1.45 8.27
CA ALA A 100 -9.79 -0.85 7.79
C ALA A 100 -8.61 -1.84 7.87
N SER A 101 -8.49 -2.59 8.97
CA SER A 101 -7.45 -3.61 9.14
C SER A 101 -7.57 -4.74 8.10
N VAL A 102 -8.78 -5.23 7.84
CA VAL A 102 -9.06 -6.25 6.82
C VAL A 102 -8.72 -5.73 5.43
N VAL A 103 -9.13 -4.50 5.10
CA VAL A 103 -8.83 -3.86 3.82
C VAL A 103 -7.32 -3.74 3.65
N LEU A 104 -6.59 -3.23 4.64
CA LEU A 104 -5.13 -3.14 4.60
C LEU A 104 -4.48 -4.50 4.37
N HIS A 105 -4.90 -5.53 5.09
CA HIS A 105 -4.39 -6.89 4.90
C HIS A 105 -4.64 -7.42 3.50
N LEU A 106 -5.86 -7.24 2.96
CA LEU A 106 -6.19 -7.67 1.61
C LEU A 106 -5.36 -6.94 0.55
N LEU A 107 -5.18 -5.63 0.68
CA LEU A 107 -4.35 -4.85 -0.24
C LEU A 107 -2.90 -5.32 -0.23
N VAL A 108 -2.36 -5.60 0.96
CA VAL A 108 -0.99 -6.11 1.12
C VAL A 108 -0.86 -7.50 0.50
N VAL A 109 -1.78 -8.42 0.77
CA VAL A 109 -1.76 -9.77 0.18
C VAL A 109 -1.82 -9.71 -1.35
N VAL A 110 -2.69 -8.87 -1.91
CA VAL A 110 -2.80 -8.68 -3.37
C VAL A 110 -1.51 -8.09 -3.94
N ALA A 111 -0.90 -7.08 -3.28
CA ALA A 111 0.38 -6.52 -3.71
C ALA A 111 1.49 -7.56 -3.72
N PHE A 112 1.59 -8.39 -2.68
CA PHE A 112 2.57 -9.48 -2.60
C PHE A 112 2.32 -10.56 -3.66
N MET A 113 1.05 -10.87 -3.96
CA MET A 113 0.72 -11.81 -5.03
C MET A 113 1.24 -11.30 -6.38
N PHE A 114 0.97 -10.05 -6.74
CA PHE A 114 1.46 -9.47 -7.98
C PHE A 114 2.99 -9.38 -8.04
N LEU A 115 3.65 -9.06 -6.92
CA LEU A 115 5.11 -9.10 -6.83
C LEU A 115 5.66 -10.52 -7.03
N SER A 116 5.00 -11.54 -6.47
CA SER A 116 5.37 -12.93 -6.68
C SER A 116 5.20 -13.36 -8.13
N LEU A 117 4.17 -12.88 -8.84
CA LEU A 117 4.02 -13.12 -10.28
C LEU A 117 5.15 -12.48 -11.07
N CYS A 118 5.55 -11.25 -10.72
CA CYS A 118 6.72 -10.60 -11.33
C CYS A 118 7.98 -11.42 -11.12
N LEU A 119 8.19 -11.97 -9.92
CA LEU A 119 9.36 -12.79 -9.61
C LEU A 119 9.38 -14.08 -10.43
N VAL A 120 8.25 -14.77 -10.61
CA VAL A 120 8.18 -16.00 -11.43
C VAL A 120 8.49 -15.72 -12.92
N ALA A 121 8.28 -14.49 -13.38
CA ALA A 121 8.61 -14.11 -14.75
C ALA A 121 10.12 -13.96 -15.00
N TYR A 122 10.92 -13.83 -13.93
CA TYR A 122 12.37 -13.59 -13.95
C TYR A 122 13.15 -14.78 -13.39
#